data_AF-A0A3M1DT88-F1
#
_entry.id   AF-A0A3M1DT88-F1
#
_cell.length_a   1.000
_cell.length_b   1.000
_cell.length_c   1.000
_cell.angle_alpha   90.00
_cell.angle_beta   90.00
_cell.angle_gamma   90.00
#
_symmetry.space_group_name_H-M   'P 1'
#
loop_
_entity.id
_entity.type
_entity.pdbx_description
1 polymer ?
#
loop_
_entity_poly.entity_id
_entity_poly.type
_entity_poly.pdbx_seq_one_letter_code
_entity_poly.pdbx_strand_id
1 'polypeptide(L)' 'MNLSPIFPTYRTEVLDTWLFRSLEEVREITWARMLEYNEERDHDSLGGMTPAEALQKAEASNFELSA' A
#
# COMPACT_ATOMS: atom_id res chain seq x y z
N MET A 1 -14.96 -5.12 -17.96
CA MET A 1 -13.53 -5.06 -17.66
C MET A 1 -13.29 -3.71 -17.00
N ASN A 2 -13.24 -3.65 -15.68
CA ASN A 2 -12.84 -2.42 -15.01
C ASN A 2 -11.31 -2.48 -14.96
N LEU A 3 -10.64 -1.69 -15.80
CA LEU A 3 -9.19 -1.55 -15.72
C LEU A 3 -8.95 -0.80 -14.41
N SER A 4 -8.48 -1.52 -13.39
CA SER A 4 -7.90 -0.89 -12.21
C SER A 4 -6.82 0.08 -12.71
N PRO A 5 -6.83 1.37 -12.32
CA PRO A 5 -5.83 2.31 -12.78
C PRO A 5 -4.45 1.70 -12.50
N ILE A 6 -3.57 1.65 -13.50
CA ILE A 6 -2.16 1.34 -13.24
C ILE A 6 -1.63 2.53 -12.48
N PHE A 7 -1.72 2.45 -11.16
CA PHE A 7 -1.21 3.50 -10.32
C PHE A 7 0.32 3.41 -10.30
N PRO A 8 1.03 4.52 -10.43
CA PRO A 8 2.49 4.49 -10.47
C PRO A 8 3.07 4.00 -9.15
N THR A 9 4.19 3.30 -9.23
CA THR A 9 4.88 2.80 -8.04
C THR A 9 5.62 3.92 -7.31
N TYR A 10 5.91 3.72 -6.03
CA TYR A 10 6.78 4.61 -5.25
C TYR A 10 8.09 4.93 -6.00
N ARG A 11 8.68 3.94 -6.67
CA ARG A 11 9.89 4.11 -7.46
C ARG A 11 9.68 5.09 -8.62
N THR A 12 8.65 4.90 -9.42
CA THR A 12 8.41 5.70 -10.63
C THR A 12 8.04 7.15 -10.30
N GLU A 13 7.21 7.35 -9.28
CA GLU A 13 6.64 8.68 -8.99
C GLU A 13 7.49 9.54 -8.05
N VAL A 14 8.33 8.91 -7.21
CA VAL A 14 9.12 9.63 -6.19
C VAL A 14 10.61 9.54 -6.47
N LEU A 15 11.13 8.32 -6.70
CA LEU A 15 12.58 8.11 -6.82
C LEU A 15 13.10 8.46 -8.22
N ASP A 16 12.44 7.98 -9.27
CA ASP A 16 12.90 8.17 -10.64
C ASP A 16 12.70 9.62 -11.12
N THR A 17 11.72 10.33 -10.54
CA THR A 17 11.43 11.76 -10.81
C THR A 17 12.25 12.72 -9.96
N TRP A 18 12.99 12.23 -8.95
CA TRP A 18 13.73 13.06 -7.99
C TRP A 18 12.85 14.16 -7.38
N LEU A 19 11.65 13.82 -6.92
CA LEU A 19 10.65 14.77 -6.40
C LEU A 19 11.00 15.36 -5.01
N PHE A 20 12.25 15.23 -4.56
CA PHE A 20 12.69 15.66 -3.24
C PHE A 20 14.07 16.33 -3.31
N ARG A 21 14.32 17.23 -2.36
CA ARG A 21 15.54 18.05 -2.27
C ARG A 21 16.36 17.72 -1.03
N SER A 22 15.82 16.93 -0.12
CA SER A 22 16.48 16.54 1.12
C SER A 22 16.07 15.12 1.55
N LEU A 23 16.85 14.54 2.45
CA LEU A 23 16.51 13.25 3.07
C LEU A 23 15.26 13.35 3.96
N GLU A 24 14.96 14.54 4.48
CA GLU A 24 13.75 14.74 5.29
C GLU A 24 12.51 14.70 4.40
N GLU A 25 12.54 15.40 3.27
CA GLU A 25 11.43 15.44 2.33
C GLU A 25 11.11 14.06 1.74
N VAL A 26 12.14 13.27 1.38
CA VAL A 26 11.89 11.91 0.88
C VAL A 26 11.33 11.00 1.98
N ARG A 27 11.67 11.22 3.25
CA ARG A 27 11.10 10.47 4.38
C ARG A 27 9.61 10.76 4.56
N GLU A 28 9.23 12.03 4.53
CA GLU A 28 7.82 12.44 4.62
C GLU A 28 6.99 11.89 3.45
N ILE A 29 7.52 11.98 2.22
CA ILE A 29 6.86 11.38 1.05
C ILE A 29 6.75 9.86 1.20
N THR A 30 7.80 9.20 1.69
CA THR A 30 7.77 7.74 1.93
C THR A 30 6.70 7.38 2.95
N TRP A 31 6.60 8.13 4.04
CA TRP A 31 5.62 7.90 5.09
C TRP A 31 4.18 8.00 4.57
N ALA A 32 3.86 9.08 3.85
CA ALA A 32 2.55 9.25 3.24
C ALA A 32 2.21 8.09 2.27
N ARG A 33 3.20 7.63 1.50
CA ARG A 33 3.04 6.53 0.55
C ARG A 33 2.86 5.17 1.22
N MET A 34 3.51 4.96 2.36
CA MET A 34 3.28 3.77 3.19
C MET A 34 1.86 3.74 3.74
N LEU A 35 1.35 4.88 4.22
CA LEU A 35 -0.02 4.99 4.71
C LEU A 35 -1.03 4.69 3.59
N GLU A 36 -0.90 5.37 2.44
CA GLU A 36 -1.75 5.15 1.27
C GLU A 36 -1.75 3.66 0.87
N TYR A 37 -0.57 3.06 0.70
CA TYR A 37 -0.44 1.69 0.22
C TYR A 37 -1.01 0.65 1.19
N ASN A 38 -0.73 0.80 2.49
CA ASN A 38 -1.05 -0.21 3.50
C ASN A 38 -2.47 -0.11 4.03
N GLU A 39 -3.03 1.11 4.11
CA GLU A 39 -4.27 1.36 4.84
C GLU A 39 -5.39 1.93 3.98
N GLU A 40 -5.10 2.58 2.85
CA GLU A 40 -6.11 3.31 2.08
C GLU A 40 -6.37 2.71 0.70
N ARG A 41 -5.34 2.12 0.08
CA ARG A 41 -5.42 1.62 -1.29
C ARG A 41 -5.86 0.17 -1.36
N ASP A 42 -6.83 -0.10 -2.22
CA ASP A 42 -7.22 -1.44 -2.62
C ASP A 42 -6.19 -2.10 -3.54
N HIS A 43 -6.11 -3.43 -3.47
CA HIS A 43 -5.23 -4.22 -4.32
C HIS A 43 -6.01 -5.37 -4.94
N ASP A 44 -6.05 -5.43 -6.28
CA ASP A 44 -6.74 -6.49 -7.03
C ASP A 44 -6.26 -7.90 -6.62
N SER A 45 -4.96 -8.06 -6.32
CA SER A 45 -4.37 -9.32 -5.85
C SER A 45 -4.86 -9.74 -4.45
N LEU A 46 -5.34 -8.78 -3.66
CA LEU A 46 -5.98 -9.00 -2.36
C LEU A 46 -7.51 -9.03 -2.48
N GLY A 47 -8.06 -9.09 -3.71
CA GLY A 47 -9.49 -9.06 -3.93
C GLY A 47 -10.13 -7.70 -3.63
N GLY A 48 -9.38 -6.61 -3.81
CA GLY A 48 -9.85 -5.25 -3.55
C GLY A 48 -9.72 -4.81 -2.09
N MET A 49 -9.04 -5.59 -1.25
CA MET A 49 -8.71 -5.20 0.13
C MET A 49 -7.43 -4.38 0.17
N THR A 50 -7.29 -3.57 1.22
CA THR A 50 -6.00 -3.03 1.62
C THR A 50 -5.14 -4.12 2.28
N PRO A 51 -3.81 -3.95 2.36
CA PRO A 51 -2.94 -4.88 3.06
C PRO A 51 -3.32 -5.03 4.54
N ALA A 52 -3.73 -3.94 5.21
CA ALA A 52 -4.19 -3.99 6.59
C ALA A 52 -5.46 -4.83 6.76
N GLU A 53 -6.44 -4.68 5.87
CA GLU A 53 -7.67 -5.49 5.88
C GLU A 53 -7.38 -6.98 5.62
N ALA A 54 -6.48 -7.27 4.67
CA ALA A 54 -6.07 -8.64 4.38
C ALA A 54 -5.36 -9.30 5.58
N LEU A 55 -4.53 -8.54 6.30
CA LEU A 55 -3.89 -9.01 7.53
C LEU A 55 -4.93 -9.32 8.61
N GLN A 56 -5.86 -8.39 8.88
CA GLN A 56 -6.92 -8.60 9.86
C GLN A 56 -7.75 -9.85 9.57
N LYS A 57 -8.09 -10.07 8.30
CA LYS A 57 -8.82 -11.27 7.86
C LYS A 57 -8.02 -12.55 8.07
N ALA A 58 -6.72 -12.52 7.78
CA ALA A 58 -5.83 -13.67 8.00
C ALA A 58 -5.69 -14.01 9.49
N GLU A 59 -5.57 -13.00 10.35
CA GLU A 59 -5.50 -13.17 11.81
C GLU A 59 -6.79 -13.76 12.38
N ALA A 60 -7.95 -13.26 11.95
CA ALA A 60 -9.25 -13.82 12.34
C ALA A 60 -9.38 -15.29 11.92
N SER A 61 -8.95 -15.63 10.70
CA SER A 61 -8.99 -17.00 10.19
C SER A 61 -8.06 -17.93 10.99
N ASN A 62 -6.86 -17.47 11.35
CA ASN A 62 -5.94 -18.24 12.20
C ASN A 62 -6.49 -18.46 13.61
N PHE A 63 -7.20 -17.48 14.16
CA PHE A 63 -7.86 -17.61 15.46
C PHE A 63 -8.96 -18.68 15.42
N GLU A 64 -9.82 -18.68 14.40
CA GLU A 64 -10.87 -19.70 14.23
C GLU A 64 -10.31 -21.12 14.05
N LEU A 65 -9.17 -21.29 13.38
CA LEU A 65 -8.51 -22.60 13.23
C LEU A 65 -7.84 -23.11 14.50
N SER A 66 -7.61 -22.23 15.48
CA SER A 66 -6.95 -22.57 16.75
C SER A 66 -7.94 -22.81 17.90
N ALA A 67 -9.24 -22.65 17.67
CA ALA A 67 -10.33 -22.84 18.63
C ALA A 67 -10.99 -24.22 18.48
#